data_AF-A0A1Q9Y834-F1
#
_entry.id   AF-A0A1Q9Y834-F1
#
_cell.length_a   1.000
_cell.length_b   1.000
_cell.length_c   1.000
_cell.angle_alpha   90.00
_cell.angle_beta   90.00
_cell.angle_gamma   90.00
#
_symmetry.space_group_name_H-M   'P 1'
#
loop_
_entity.id
_entity.type
_entity.pdbx_description
1 polymer ?
#
loop_
_entity_poly.entity_id
_entity_poly.type
_entity_poly.pdbx_seq_one_letter_code
_entity_poly.pdbx_strand_id
1 'polypeptide(L)'
;MAAEKRKNLALAVGLNMLLPGLGYIYYGKWIVGFLGGGLVIAIAASNIAQNTLVVWVAVNVLMAIDMLLLNSRDRRRARDSDSMQCRSCAELIRAEAKKCRFCGEEVAQ
;
A
#
# COMPACT_ATOMS: atom_id res chain seq x y z
N MET A 1 -14.75 -12.04 -10.18
CA MET A 1 -13.66 -11.23 -9.62
C MET A 1 -13.77 -11.32 -8.10
N ALA A 2 -12.85 -12.02 -7.44
CA ALA A 2 -12.92 -12.24 -6.00
C ALA A 2 -12.93 -10.88 -5.30
N ALA A 3 -13.90 -10.66 -4.40
CA ALA A 3 -13.98 -9.45 -3.59
C ALA A 3 -12.64 -9.26 -2.87
N GLU A 4 -11.82 -8.34 -3.35
CA GLU A 4 -10.51 -8.07 -2.76
C GLU A 4 -10.78 -7.50 -1.36
N LYS A 5 -10.65 -8.36 -0.35
CA LYS A 5 -10.90 -8.05 1.05
C LYS A 5 -9.99 -6.89 1.40
N ARG A 6 -10.55 -5.67 1.51
CA ARG A 6 -9.80 -4.45 1.80
C ARG A 6 -8.85 -4.72 2.97
N LYS A 7 -7.55 -4.80 2.66
CA LYS A 7 -6.50 -5.04 3.63
C LYS A 7 -6.46 -3.83 4.56
N ASN A 8 -6.75 -4.05 5.84
CA ASN A 8 -6.79 -2.98 6.82
C ASN A 8 -5.36 -2.50 7.10
N LEU A 9 -5.06 -1.28 6.69
CA LEU A 9 -3.73 -0.69 6.85
C LEU A 9 -3.34 -0.60 8.32
N ALA A 10 -4.29 -0.31 9.21
CA ALA A 10 -4.10 -0.32 10.65
C ALA A 10 -3.63 -1.69 11.16
N LEU A 11 -4.13 -2.78 10.57
CA LEU A 11 -3.70 -4.13 10.91
C LEU A 11 -2.26 -4.37 10.46
N ALA A 12 -1.90 -3.90 9.27
CA ALA A 12 -0.54 -4.07 8.74
C ALA A 12 0.51 -3.26 9.52
N VAL A 13 0.15 -2.05 9.95
CA VAL A 13 0.99 -1.21 10.82
C VAL A 13 1.13 -1.84 12.20
N GLY A 14 0.03 -2.33 12.80
CA GLY A 14 0.08 -3.05 14.08
C GLY A 14 0.92 -4.33 14.00
N LEU A 15 0.83 -5.06 12.89
CA LEU A 15 1.61 -6.27 12.66
C LEU A 15 3.11 -5.99 12.49
N ASN A 16 3.46 -4.87 11.84
CA ASN A 16 4.85 -4.44 11.71
C ASN A 16 5.44 -4.02 13.07
N MET A 17 4.64 -3.34 13.90
CA MET A 17 5.04 -2.94 15.27
C MET A 17 5.30 -4.12 16.20
N LEU A 18 4.61 -5.26 15.99
CA LEU A 18 4.86 -6.49 16.73
C LEU A 18 6.10 -7.23 16.22
N LEU A 19 6.22 -7.37 14.89
CA LEU A 19 7.32 -8.05 14.23
C LEU A 19 7.72 -7.27 12.97
N PRO A 20 8.91 -6.63 12.97
CA PRO A 20 9.37 -5.87 11.82
C PRO A 20 9.48 -6.78 10.59
N GLY A 21 8.83 -6.38 9.49
CA GLY A 21 8.77 -7.12 8.22
C GLY A 21 7.47 -7.90 8.00
N LEU A 22 6.70 -8.19 9.05
CA LEU A 22 5.48 -9.00 8.95
C LEU A 22 4.32 -8.22 8.29
N GLY A 23 4.30 -6.89 8.42
CA GLY A 23 3.39 -6.02 7.67
C GLY A 23 3.57 -6.12 6.14
N TYR A 24 4.81 -6.21 5.67
CA TYR A 24 5.10 -6.34 4.23
C TYR A 24 4.73 -7.70 3.67
N ILE A 25 4.89 -8.75 4.47
CA ILE A 25 4.40 -10.10 4.16
C ILE A 25 2.88 -10.09 3.96
N TYR A 26 2.13 -9.41 4.82
CA TYR A 26 0.67 -9.27 4.70
C TYR A 26 0.22 -8.56 3.41
N TYR A 27 1.01 -7.59 2.93
CA TYR A 27 0.76 -6.93 1.64
C TYR A 27 1.25 -7.74 0.43
N GLY A 28 1.82 -8.93 0.62
CA GLY A 28 2.31 -9.81 -0.45
C GLY A 28 3.71 -9.46 -0.95
N LYS A 29 4.42 -8.54 -0.29
CA LYS A 29 5.79 -8.12 -0.62
C LYS A 29 6.80 -8.80 0.30
N TRP A 30 6.87 -10.13 0.18
CA TRP A 30 7.69 -11.00 1.03
C TRP A 30 9.18 -10.66 1.03
N ILE A 31 9.74 -10.27 -0.12
CA ILE A 31 11.16 -9.92 -0.27
C ILE A 31 11.53 -8.74 0.64
N VAL A 32 10.72 -7.68 0.64
CA VAL A 32 10.95 -6.48 1.46
C VAL A 32 10.78 -6.80 2.95
N GLY A 33 9.81 -7.68 3.28
CA GLY A 33 9.62 -8.16 4.65
C GLY A 33 10.84 -8.92 5.19
N PHE A 34 11.39 -9.86 4.41
CA PHE A 34 12.58 -10.62 4.80
C PHE A 34 13.84 -9.77 4.89
N LEU A 35 14.06 -8.86 3.94
CA LEU A 35 15.19 -7.93 3.98
C LEU A 35 15.10 -6.98 5.19
N GLY A 36 13.92 -6.40 5.43
CA GLY A 36 13.71 -5.52 6.58
C GLY A 36 13.87 -6.24 7.91
N GLY A 37 13.24 -7.41 8.06
CA GLY A 37 13.38 -8.23 9.27
C GLY A 37 14.81 -8.72 9.49
N GLY A 38 15.49 -9.18 8.42
CA GLY A 38 16.88 -9.62 8.46
C GLY A 38 17.84 -8.50 8.85
N LEU A 39 17.62 -7.27 8.38
CA LEU A 39 18.42 -6.11 8.76
C LEU A 39 18.29 -5.82 10.27
N VAL A 40 17.08 -5.87 10.82
CA VAL A 40 16.86 -5.66 12.26
C VAL A 40 17.57 -6.74 13.08
N ILE A 41 17.48 -8.01 12.66
CA ILE A 41 18.17 -9.13 13.32
C ILE A 41 19.69 -8.96 13.25
N ALA A 42 20.24 -8.56 12.09
CA ALA A 42 21.66 -8.34 11.91
C ALA A 42 22.20 -7.17 12.76
N ILE A 43 21.41 -6.10 12.92
CA ILE A 43 21.78 -4.97 13.78
C ILE A 43 21.71 -5.38 15.25
N ALA A 44 20.67 -6.11 15.66
CA ALA A 44 20.56 -6.64 17.01
C ALA A 44 21.71 -7.59 17.38
N ALA A 45 22.19 -8.39 16.42
CA ALA A 45 23.33 -9.30 16.61
C ALA A 45 24.69 -8.58 16.67
N SER A 46 24.83 -7.42 16.02
CA SER A 46 26.10 -6.69 15.92
C SER A 46 26.32 -5.63 17.01
N ASN A 47 25.27 -5.12 17.66
CA ASN A 47 25.37 -4.11 18.71
C ASN A 47 24.31 -4.31 19.80
N ILE A 48 24.58 -5.20 20.76
CA ILE A 48 23.61 -5.67 21.76
C ILE A 48 23.16 -4.58 22.76
N ALA A 49 23.99 -3.58 23.09
CA ALA A 49 23.84 -2.90 24.39
C ALA A 49 23.43 -1.42 24.41
N GLN A 50 23.56 -0.61 23.34
CA GLN A 50 23.30 0.84 23.46
C GLN A 50 22.31 1.47 22.47
N ASN A 51 22.11 0.91 21.28
CA ASN A 51 21.24 1.53 20.27
C ASN A 51 20.12 0.62 19.73
N THR A 52 19.95 -0.58 20.27
CA THR A 52 18.97 -1.56 19.78
C THR A 52 17.55 -1.03 19.80
N LEU A 53 17.12 -0.38 20.88
CA LEU A 53 15.78 0.20 20.98
C LEU A 53 15.55 1.35 19.99
N VAL A 54 16.52 2.27 19.87
CA VAL A 54 16.42 3.42 18.95
C VAL A 54 16.39 2.94 17.51
N VAL A 55 17.26 2.01 17.13
CA VAL A 55 17.27 1.45 15.77
C VAL A 55 16.02 0.63 15.50
N TRP A 56 15.55 -0.15 16.47
CA TRP A 56 14.31 -0.92 16.34
C TRP A 56 13.10 -0.01 16.11
N VAL A 57 12.95 1.06 16.90
CA VAL A 57 11.87 2.05 16.70
C VAL A 57 12.05 2.77 15.37
N ALA A 58 13.26 3.22 15.04
CA ALA A 58 13.53 3.95 13.80
C ALA A 58 13.22 3.12 12.55
N VAL A 59 13.64 1.85 12.51
CA VAL A 59 13.36 0.94 11.39
C VAL A 59 11.86 0.65 11.30
N ASN A 60 11.18 0.43 12.43
CA ASN A 60 9.73 0.24 12.45
C ASN A 60 8.97 1.43 11.88
N VAL A 61 9.36 2.65 12.29
CA VAL A 61 8.75 3.90 11.80
C VAL A 61 9.02 4.09 10.31
N LEU A 62 10.27 3.91 9.85
CA LEU A 62 10.61 4.02 8.43
C LEU A 62 9.80 3.05 7.57
N MET A 63 9.69 1.79 8.00
CA MET A 63 8.90 0.78 7.28
C MET A 63 7.40 1.08 7.32
N ALA A 64 6.88 1.62 8.43
CA ALA A 64 5.48 2.05 8.51
C ALA A 64 5.18 3.22 7.55
N ILE A 65 6.10 4.18 7.44
CA ILE A 65 5.99 5.32 6.51
C ILE A 65 6.01 4.83 5.06
N ASP A 66 6.97 3.98 4.69
CA ASP A 66 7.07 3.46 3.31
C ASP A 66 5.80 2.67 2.92
N MET A 67 5.25 1.92 3.87
CA MET A 67 3.99 1.19 3.68
C MET A 67 2.77 2.11 3.50
N LEU A 68 2.69 3.21 4.25
CA LEU A 68 1.66 4.24 4.06
C LEU A 68 1.76 4.88 2.67
N LEU A 69 2.99 5.16 2.23
CA LEU A 69 3.28 5.78 0.95
C LEU A 69 2.92 4.86 -0.22
N LEU A 70 3.29 3.57 -0.13
CA LEU A 70 2.91 2.54 -1.09
C LEU A 70 1.39 2.37 -1.19
N ASN A 71 0.69 2.26 -0.07
CA ASN A 71 -0.76 2.14 -0.09
C ASN A 71 -1.45 3.37 -0.69
N SER A 72 -0.90 4.58 -0.46
CA SER A 72 -1.43 5.80 -1.08
C SER A 72 -1.29 5.78 -2.60
N ARG A 73 -0.19 5.22 -3.11
CA ARG A 73 0.07 5.04 -4.55
C ARG A 73 -0.84 3.98 -5.17
N ASP A 74 -1.01 2.84 -4.50
CA ASP A 74 -1.90 1.79 -4.99
C ASP A 74 -3.36 2.27 -5.03
N ARG A 75 -3.80 3.03 -4.02
CA ARG A 75 -5.14 3.66 -4.04
C ARG A 75 -5.32 4.68 -5.17
N ARG A 76 -4.28 5.47 -5.49
CA ARG A 76 -4.32 6.40 -6.63
C ARG A 76 -4.41 5.63 -7.94
N ARG A 77 -3.55 4.62 -8.14
CA ARG A 77 -3.59 3.77 -9.36
C ARG A 77 -4.93 3.08 -9.54
N ALA A 78 -5.50 2.53 -8.47
CA ALA A 78 -6.81 1.89 -8.52
C ALA A 78 -7.93 2.88 -8.89
N ARG A 79 -7.87 4.12 -8.37
CA ARG A 79 -8.82 5.18 -8.71
C ARG A 79 -8.67 5.65 -10.15
N ASP A 80 -7.44 5.78 -10.63
CA ASP A 80 -7.16 6.21 -12.00
C ASP A 80 -7.57 5.12 -13.00
N SER A 81 -7.33 3.83 -12.69
CA SER A 81 -7.78 2.71 -13.52
C SER A 81 -9.30 2.52 -13.57
N ASP A 82 -10.02 3.02 -12.56
CA ASP A 82 -11.49 3.02 -12.51
C ASP A 82 -12.08 4.27 -13.19
N SER A 83 -11.24 5.10 -13.83
CA SER A 83 -11.68 6.28 -14.56
C SER A 83 -11.28 6.22 -16.03
N MET A 84 -12.14 6.73 -16.90
CA MET A 84 -11.87 6.86 -18.33
C MET A 84 -12.41 8.20 -18.85
N GLN A 85 -11.88 8.67 -19.98
CA GLN A 85 -12.39 9.89 -20.62
C GLN A 85 -13.57 9.58 -21.54
N CYS A 86 -14.62 10.38 -21.46
CA CYS A 86 -15.75 10.30 -22.38
C CYS A 86 -15.32 10.74 -23.79
N ARG A 87 -15.60 9.94 -24.83
CA ARG A 87 -15.23 10.28 -26.22
C ARG A 87 -16.01 11.46 -26.81
N SER A 88 -17.19 11.76 -26.28
CA SER A 88 -18.06 12.83 -26.78
C SER A 88 -17.71 14.19 -26.16
N CYS A 89 -17.46 14.26 -24.84
CA CYS A 89 -17.24 15.53 -24.14
C CYS A 89 -15.88 15.65 -23.41
N ALA A 90 -14.99 14.66 -23.54
CA ALA A 90 -13.64 14.61 -22.93
C ALA A 90 -13.56 14.63 -21.39
N GLU A 91 -14.68 14.60 -20.68
CA GLU A 91 -14.71 14.63 -19.21
C GLU A 91 -14.36 13.26 -18.59
N LEU A 92 -13.76 13.26 -17.40
CA LEU A 92 -13.41 12.05 -16.65
C LEU A 92 -14.65 11.43 -15.98
N ILE A 93 -14.98 10.20 -16.39
CA ILE A 93 -16.10 9.40 -15.87
C ILE A 93 -15.59 8.06 -15.35
N ARG A 94 -16.42 7.32 -14.61
CA ARG A 94 -16.04 5.97 -14.16
C ARG A 94 -16.01 5.00 -15.34
N ALA A 95 -15.07 4.05 -15.33
CA ALA A 95 -14.93 3.02 -16.35
C ALA A 95 -16.18 2.11 -16.45
N GLU A 96 -16.90 1.94 -15.34
CA GLU A 96 -18.16 1.19 -15.26
C GLU A 96 -19.41 1.98 -15.72
N ALA A 97 -19.28 3.25 -16.12
CA ALA A 97 -20.43 4.10 -16.44
C ALA A 97 -21.04 3.76 -17.81
N LYS A 98 -22.32 3.35 -17.83
CA LYS A 98 -23.09 3.12 -19.06
C LYS A 98 -23.49 4.41 -19.78
N LYS A 99 -23.60 5.52 -19.05
CA LYS A 99 -24.01 6.83 -19.56
C LYS A 99 -23.14 7.93 -18.96
N CYS A 100 -22.70 8.87 -19.78
CA CYS A 100 -21.93 10.01 -19.31
C CYS A 100 -22.81 10.92 -18.46
N ARG A 101 -22.36 11.26 -17.25
CA ARG A 101 -23.09 12.17 -16.34
C ARG A 101 -23.13 13.61 -16.84
N PHE A 102 -22.19 14.01 -17.71
CA PHE A 102 -22.02 15.39 -18.15
C PHE A 102 -22.74 15.69 -19.46
N CYS A 103 -22.45 14.95 -20.53
CA CYS A 103 -23.12 15.16 -21.83
C CYS A 103 -24.37 14.29 -22.04
N GLY A 104 -24.57 13.25 -21.20
CA GLY A 104 -25.70 12.34 -21.35
C GLY A 104 -25.57 11.33 -22.49
N GLU A 105 -24.43 11.27 -23.20
CA GLU A 105 -24.18 10.26 -24.23
C GLU A 105 -24.01 8.86 -23.62
N GLU A 106 -24.40 7.82 -24.34
CA GLU A 106 -24.12 6.44 -23.95
C GLU A 106 -22.63 6.14 -24.16
N VAL A 107 -22.01 5.56 -23.14
CA VAL A 107 -20.59 5.19 -23.20
C VAL A 107 -20.56 3.71 -23.53
N ALA A 108 -20.67 3.42 -24.82
CA ALA A 108 -20.51 2.06 -25.33
C ALA A 108 -19.10 1.57 -24.99
N GLN A 109 -19.03 0.46 -24.25
CA GLN A 109 -17.79 -0.21 -23.84
C GLN A 109 -16.91 -0.55 -25.02
#